data_AF-A0A7R8XC02-F1
#
_entry.id   AF-A0A7R8XC02-F1
#
_cell.length_a   1.000
_cell.length_b   1.000
_cell.length_c   1.000
_cell.angle_alpha   90.00
_cell.angle_beta   90.00
_cell.angle_gamma   90.00
#
_symmetry.space_group_name_H-M   'P 1'
#
loop_
_entity.id
_entity.type
_entity.pdbx_description
1 polymer ?
#
loop_
_entity_poly.entity_id
_entity_poly.type
_entity_poly.pdbx_seq_one_letter_code
_entity_poly.pdbx_strand_id
1 'polypeptide(L)'
;MACLNALKQEIRILESLFPTHHERFQVISANVDELACRFIGANGRRFELHANITETYPSTPPIWFSVSEEPSLSPAIERLSSTTGQDNHLLSQVKILVGELCRLQKLPEPVELETDWTFHVPSSKSTSSPSGSGESGIGTREYDEEEEEDDEEDDMHIEMENPPTKPETESDIAAENLLVLERLKDTQRKDYLKGLVSGSVQATDRLMKELRDIYRSESFKIGVYTVELNNENLYEWYVRLKVVDPDSQLYQDLTVLKEKEGKDHILFNFFFKDTYPFEPPFVRVVHPMISGGYVLVGGAICMELLTKQGWSSAYTVEAIIMQIAATLVKGGARIHFGANKVGKPGQYSLSRAQQSFRSLVQYHEKNGWSTPPKEDG
;
A
#
# COMPACT_ATOMS: atom_id res chain seq x y z
N MET A 1 -10.59 19.40 -9.57
CA MET A 1 -10.48 19.82 -8.14
C MET A 1 -11.70 19.44 -7.31
N ALA A 2 -12.94 19.64 -7.78
CA ALA A 2 -14.15 19.25 -7.01
C ALA A 2 -14.24 17.74 -6.69
N CYS A 3 -13.88 16.87 -7.63
CA CYS A 3 -13.98 15.41 -7.43
C CYS A 3 -12.97 14.84 -6.42
N LEU A 4 -11.76 15.42 -6.35
CA LEU A 4 -10.75 15.00 -5.37
C LEU A 4 -11.15 15.39 -3.94
N ASN A 5 -11.77 16.56 -3.76
CA ASN A 5 -12.29 16.98 -2.47
C ASN A 5 -13.47 16.12 -2.01
N ALA A 6 -14.37 15.76 -2.94
CA ALA A 6 -15.44 14.81 -2.67
C ALA A 6 -14.88 13.45 -2.23
N LEU A 7 -13.91 12.90 -2.96
CA LEU A 7 -13.27 11.63 -2.62
C LEU A 7 -12.61 11.65 -1.22
N LYS A 8 -11.85 12.71 -0.90
CA LYS A 8 -11.24 12.87 0.44
C LYS A 8 -12.28 12.90 1.56
N GLN A 9 -13.45 13.46 1.28
CA GLN A 9 -14.54 13.52 2.24
C GLN A 9 -15.25 12.17 2.37
N GLU A 10 -15.48 11.47 1.26
CA GLU A 10 -15.99 10.10 1.25
C GLU A 10 -15.11 9.16 2.07
N ILE A 11 -13.78 9.28 1.92
CA ILE A 11 -12.80 8.51 2.72
C ILE A 11 -12.97 8.78 4.21
N ARG A 12 -13.03 10.05 4.64
CA ARG A 12 -13.22 10.40 6.06
C ARG A 12 -14.51 9.84 6.63
N ILE A 13 -15.59 9.86 5.84
CA ILE A 13 -16.88 9.29 6.26
C ILE A 13 -16.73 7.77 6.44
N LEU A 14 -16.10 7.08 5.50
CA LEU A 14 -15.85 5.64 5.61
C LEU A 14 -15.01 5.27 6.83
N GLU A 15 -13.96 6.03 7.12
CA GLU A 15 -13.13 5.83 8.31
C GLU A 15 -13.94 6.04 9.61
N SER A 16 -14.89 6.98 9.61
CA SER A 16 -15.75 7.23 10.77
C SER A 16 -16.82 6.15 10.97
N LEU A 17 -17.39 5.63 9.88
CA LEU A 17 -18.43 4.59 9.94
C LEU A 17 -17.85 3.21 10.20
N PHE A 18 -16.67 2.92 9.66
CA PHE A 18 -16.05 1.58 9.70
C PHE A 18 -14.63 1.65 10.26
N PRO A 19 -14.47 1.91 11.57
CA PRO A 19 -13.17 1.92 12.21
C PRO A 19 -12.48 0.54 12.13
N THR A 20 -11.18 0.51 12.40
CA THR A 20 -10.33 -0.70 12.37
C THR A 20 -10.82 -1.83 13.30
N HIS A 21 -11.62 -1.52 14.31
CA HIS A 21 -12.18 -2.47 15.27
C HIS A 21 -13.65 -2.83 15.04
N HIS A 22 -14.26 -2.34 13.96
CA HIS A 22 -15.67 -2.58 13.68
C HIS A 22 -15.99 -4.08 13.48
N GLU A 23 -17.15 -4.53 13.95
CA GLU A 23 -17.47 -5.96 14.09
C GLU A 23 -17.70 -6.72 12.78
N ARG A 24 -17.97 -6.00 11.68
CA ARG A 24 -18.33 -6.59 10.37
C ARG A 24 -17.47 -6.14 9.22
N PHE A 25 -17.24 -4.84 9.08
CA PHE A 25 -16.40 -4.28 8.05
C PHE A 25 -15.47 -3.22 8.63
N GLN A 26 -14.17 -3.32 8.36
CA GLN A 26 -13.11 -2.49 8.93
C GLN A 26 -12.36 -1.81 7.80
N VAL A 27 -12.22 -0.49 7.85
CA VAL A 27 -11.28 0.23 6.98
C VAL A 27 -9.90 0.15 7.61
N ILE A 28 -8.94 -0.43 6.89
CA ILE A 28 -7.56 -0.66 7.37
C ILE A 28 -6.66 0.49 6.94
N SER A 29 -6.77 0.90 5.67
CA SER A 29 -6.11 2.09 5.14
C SER A 29 -6.95 2.71 4.04
N ALA A 30 -6.95 4.04 3.95
CA ALA A 30 -7.67 4.75 2.91
C ALA A 30 -6.90 5.99 2.48
N ASN A 31 -6.68 6.15 1.18
CA ASN A 31 -6.13 7.35 0.57
C ASN A 31 -6.80 7.61 -0.79
N VAL A 32 -6.36 8.64 -1.51
CA VAL A 32 -7.01 9.05 -2.76
C VAL A 32 -6.79 8.08 -3.93
N ASP A 33 -5.84 7.16 -3.82
CA ASP A 33 -5.48 6.19 -4.85
C ASP A 33 -5.92 4.76 -4.49
N GLU A 34 -6.10 4.44 -3.21
CA GLU A 34 -6.49 3.11 -2.74
C GLU A 34 -7.30 3.10 -1.44
N LEU A 35 -8.11 2.06 -1.29
CA LEU A 35 -8.84 1.71 -0.07
C LEU A 35 -8.60 0.24 0.26
N ALA A 36 -8.00 -0.05 1.41
CA ALA A 36 -7.86 -1.40 1.95
C ALA A 36 -8.84 -1.59 3.10
N CYS A 37 -9.61 -2.67 3.04
CA CYS A 37 -10.63 -2.99 4.02
C CYS A 37 -10.66 -4.49 4.33
N ARG A 38 -11.25 -4.82 5.48
CA ARG A 38 -11.38 -6.17 5.99
C ARG A 38 -12.83 -6.45 6.35
N PHE A 39 -13.40 -7.48 5.77
CA PHE A 39 -14.71 -8.00 6.12
C PHE A 39 -14.57 -9.19 7.07
N ILE A 40 -15.39 -9.23 8.12
CA ILE A 40 -15.45 -10.30 9.12
C ILE A 40 -16.70 -11.12 8.84
N GLY A 41 -16.52 -12.30 8.26
CA GLY A 41 -17.61 -13.22 7.93
C GLY A 41 -17.94 -14.20 9.05
N ALA A 42 -18.76 -15.21 8.71
CA ALA A 42 -19.20 -16.23 9.67
C ALA A 42 -17.99 -16.95 10.30
N ASN A 43 -18.09 -17.25 11.59
CA ASN A 43 -17.04 -17.88 12.41
C ASN A 43 -15.77 -17.04 12.61
N GLY A 44 -15.83 -15.71 12.42
CA GLY A 44 -14.70 -14.80 12.63
C GLY A 44 -13.67 -14.82 11.49
N ARG A 45 -14.02 -15.39 10.34
CA ARG A 45 -13.14 -15.47 9.18
C ARG A 45 -12.92 -14.09 8.58
N ARG A 46 -11.66 -13.72 8.35
CA ARG A 46 -11.26 -12.40 7.84
C ARG A 46 -11.05 -12.45 6.34
N PHE A 47 -11.68 -11.54 5.62
CA PHE A 47 -11.56 -11.40 4.17
C PHE A 47 -10.97 -10.02 3.87
N GLU A 48 -9.80 -10.00 3.25
CA GLU A 48 -9.12 -8.75 2.91
C GLU A 48 -9.47 -8.34 1.47
N LEU A 49 -9.88 -7.09 1.34
CA LEU A 49 -10.43 -6.48 0.14
C LEU A 49 -9.71 -5.17 -0.12
N HIS A 50 -9.38 -4.92 -1.38
CA HIS A 50 -8.68 -3.72 -1.80
C HIS A 50 -9.40 -3.12 -2.99
N ALA A 51 -9.54 -1.79 -2.99
CA ALA A 51 -10.04 -1.02 -4.10
C ALA A 51 -8.94 -0.08 -4.59
N ASN A 52 -8.69 -0.06 -5.90
CA ASN A 52 -7.85 0.95 -6.53
C ASN A 52 -8.74 2.05 -7.13
N ILE A 53 -8.46 3.29 -6.75
CA ILE A 53 -9.19 4.48 -7.19
C ILE A 53 -8.38 5.11 -8.33
N THR A 54 -8.93 5.03 -9.54
CA THR A 54 -8.29 5.55 -10.74
C THR A 54 -8.51 7.05 -10.91
N GLU A 55 -7.65 7.74 -11.67
CA GLU A 55 -7.80 9.17 -12.01
C GLU A 55 -9.14 9.51 -12.72
N THR A 56 -9.80 8.52 -13.32
CA THR A 56 -11.12 8.65 -13.96
C THR A 56 -12.29 8.59 -12.99
N TYR A 57 -12.04 8.52 -11.67
CA TYR A 57 -13.07 8.58 -10.63
C TYR A 57 -13.78 9.96 -10.61
N PRO A 58 -15.12 10.03 -10.45
CA PRO A 58 -16.09 8.93 -10.29
C PRO A 58 -16.72 8.43 -11.61
N SER A 59 -16.20 8.86 -12.78
CA SER A 59 -16.75 8.42 -14.07
C SER A 59 -16.61 6.91 -14.30
N THR A 60 -15.56 6.30 -13.74
CA THR A 60 -15.39 4.85 -13.65
C THR A 60 -15.41 4.40 -12.19
N PRO A 61 -15.99 3.23 -11.87
CA PRO A 61 -15.96 2.71 -10.51
C PRO A 61 -14.53 2.34 -10.07
N PRO A 62 -14.25 2.38 -8.76
CA PRO A 62 -13.05 1.79 -8.18
C PRO A 62 -12.91 0.31 -8.55
N ILE A 63 -11.67 -0.13 -8.74
CA ILE A 63 -11.37 -1.51 -9.11
C ILE A 63 -11.17 -2.34 -7.84
N TRP A 64 -12.15 -3.17 -7.51
CA TRP A 64 -12.13 -4.03 -6.33
C TRP A 64 -11.47 -5.39 -6.60
N PHE A 65 -10.77 -5.91 -5.60
CA PHE A 65 -10.23 -7.27 -5.62
C PHE A 65 -10.08 -7.82 -4.18
N SER A 66 -10.12 -9.14 -4.05
CA SER A 66 -9.81 -9.81 -2.78
C SER A 66 -8.38 -10.34 -2.78
N VAL A 67 -7.74 -10.26 -1.62
CA VAL A 67 -6.46 -10.91 -1.34
C VAL A 67 -6.65 -12.38 -0.95
N SER A 68 -7.82 -12.71 -0.39
CA SER A 68 -8.19 -14.07 -0.01
C SER A 68 -8.67 -14.87 -1.23
N GLU A 69 -8.19 -16.10 -1.42
CA GLU A 69 -8.58 -17.01 -2.52
C GLU A 69 -9.97 -17.65 -2.30
N GLU A 70 -10.95 -16.88 -1.84
CA GLU A 70 -12.26 -17.38 -1.47
C GLU A 70 -13.27 -17.15 -2.61
N PRO A 71 -13.76 -18.22 -3.29
CA PRO A 71 -14.67 -18.11 -4.42
C PRO A 71 -16.00 -17.43 -4.06
N SER A 72 -16.37 -17.42 -2.77
CA SER A 72 -17.60 -16.78 -2.30
C SER A 72 -17.61 -15.26 -2.47
N LEU A 73 -16.45 -14.61 -2.67
CA LEU A 73 -16.36 -13.15 -2.83
C LEU A 73 -16.49 -12.69 -4.29
N SER A 74 -16.24 -13.58 -5.24
CA SER A 74 -16.22 -13.26 -6.68
C SER A 74 -17.52 -12.59 -7.17
N PRO A 75 -18.73 -13.05 -6.79
CA PRO A 75 -19.97 -12.41 -7.23
C PRO A 75 -20.13 -10.96 -6.74
N ALA A 76 -19.67 -10.67 -5.52
CA ALA A 76 -19.73 -9.32 -4.96
C ALA A 76 -18.79 -8.36 -5.68
N ILE A 77 -17.56 -8.81 -5.96
CA ILE A 77 -16.55 -8.02 -6.67
C ILE A 77 -16.96 -7.77 -8.13
N GLU A 78 -17.50 -8.78 -8.82
CA GLU A 78 -17.98 -8.65 -10.20
C GLU A 78 -19.09 -7.61 -10.31
N ARG A 79 -20.04 -7.61 -9.37
CA ARG A 79 -21.13 -6.61 -9.32
C ARG A 79 -20.59 -5.19 -9.21
N LEU A 80 -19.59 -4.95 -8.38
CA LEU A 80 -18.97 -3.63 -8.17
C LEU A 80 -18.29 -3.10 -9.43
N SER A 81 -17.71 -3.99 -10.25
CA SER A 81 -17.08 -3.61 -11.52
C SER A 81 -18.06 -3.12 -12.60
N SER A 82 -19.35 -3.41 -12.42
CA SER A 82 -20.43 -3.13 -13.39
C SER A 82 -21.32 -1.93 -13.02
N THR A 83 -21.01 -1.21 -11.95
CA THR A 83 -21.80 -0.06 -11.51
C THR A 83 -21.65 1.15 -12.43
N THR A 84 -22.61 2.07 -12.38
CA THR A 84 -22.57 3.31 -13.17
C THR A 84 -23.17 4.48 -12.40
N GLY A 85 -22.77 5.71 -12.76
CA GLY A 85 -23.36 6.92 -12.18
C GLY A 85 -23.01 7.10 -10.70
N GLN A 86 -24.02 7.33 -9.86
CA GLN A 86 -23.83 7.55 -8.41
C GLN A 86 -23.27 6.33 -7.68
N ASP A 87 -23.48 5.13 -8.23
CA ASP A 87 -22.98 3.89 -7.64
C ASP A 87 -21.46 3.73 -7.80
N ASN A 88 -20.81 4.55 -8.64
CA ASN A 88 -19.35 4.56 -8.76
C ASN A 88 -18.66 5.26 -7.59
N HIS A 89 -19.40 6.05 -6.80
CA HIS A 89 -18.84 6.71 -5.63
C HIS A 89 -18.39 5.69 -4.60
N LEU A 90 -17.30 6.00 -3.89
CA LEU A 90 -16.65 5.09 -2.95
C LEU A 90 -17.60 4.69 -1.82
N LEU A 91 -18.40 5.63 -1.30
CA LEU A 91 -19.45 5.34 -0.32
C LEU A 91 -20.48 4.34 -0.85
N SER A 92 -21.01 4.57 -2.05
CA SER A 92 -21.99 3.68 -2.68
C SER A 92 -21.41 2.28 -2.93
N GLN A 93 -20.16 2.21 -3.41
CA GLN A 93 -19.44 0.96 -3.63
C GLN A 93 -19.28 0.15 -2.35
N VAL A 94 -18.86 0.79 -1.25
CA VAL A 94 -18.72 0.13 0.05
C VAL A 94 -20.08 -0.34 0.57
N LYS A 95 -21.13 0.46 0.40
CA LYS A 95 -22.50 0.09 0.78
C LYS A 95 -22.95 -1.19 0.05
N ILE A 96 -22.75 -1.23 -1.27
CA ILE A 96 -23.07 -2.39 -2.11
C ILE A 96 -22.23 -3.59 -1.68
N LEU A 97 -20.92 -3.40 -1.47
CA LEU A 97 -19.99 -4.46 -1.07
C LEU A 97 -20.42 -5.10 0.26
N VAL A 98 -20.61 -4.32 1.31
CA VAL A 98 -20.93 -4.83 2.66
C VAL A 98 -22.28 -5.53 2.65
N GLY A 99 -23.30 -4.95 2.01
CA GLY A 99 -24.62 -5.59 1.89
C GLY A 99 -24.56 -6.93 1.15
N GLU A 100 -23.82 -6.97 0.03
CA GLU A 100 -23.68 -8.20 -0.76
C GLU A 100 -22.91 -9.29 0.01
N LEU A 101 -21.86 -8.92 0.73
CA LEU A 101 -21.09 -9.86 1.56
C LEU A 101 -21.92 -10.40 2.73
N CYS A 102 -22.70 -9.54 3.38
CA CYS A 102 -23.64 -9.98 4.44
C CYS A 102 -24.69 -10.94 3.87
N ARG A 103 -25.26 -10.64 2.70
CA ARG A 103 -26.23 -11.50 2.00
C ARG A 103 -25.64 -12.86 1.65
N LEU A 104 -24.42 -12.89 1.09
CA LEU A 104 -23.74 -14.13 0.69
C LEU A 104 -23.36 -15.00 1.90
N GLN A 105 -22.99 -14.38 3.01
CA GLN A 105 -22.62 -15.06 4.26
C GLN A 105 -23.80 -15.29 5.21
N LYS A 106 -25.02 -14.86 4.84
CA LYS A 106 -26.24 -14.91 5.66
C LYS A 106 -26.07 -14.27 7.04
N LEU A 107 -25.40 -13.12 7.08
CA LEU A 107 -25.16 -12.32 8.28
C LEU A 107 -26.12 -11.12 8.34
N PRO A 108 -26.46 -10.62 9.54
CA PRO A 108 -27.20 -9.37 9.68
C PRO A 108 -26.36 -8.20 9.14
N GLU A 109 -27.02 -7.30 8.40
CA GLU A 109 -26.41 -6.08 7.88
C GLU A 109 -26.04 -5.12 9.03
N PRO A 110 -24.88 -4.43 8.96
CA PRO A 110 -24.52 -3.41 9.94
C PRO A 110 -25.51 -2.24 9.94
N VAL A 111 -25.80 -1.67 11.11
CA VAL A 111 -26.74 -0.52 11.30
C VAL A 111 -26.29 0.72 10.53
N GLU A 112 -24.99 0.81 10.26
CA GLU A 112 -24.36 1.85 9.46
C GLU A 112 -24.93 1.86 8.04
N LEU A 113 -25.33 0.70 7.46
CA LEU A 113 -25.93 0.64 6.12
C LEU A 113 -27.34 1.24 6.05
N GLU A 114 -28.05 1.35 7.18
CA GLU A 114 -29.37 1.99 7.26
C GLU A 114 -29.27 3.52 7.31
N THR A 115 -28.09 4.06 7.60
CA THR A 115 -27.84 5.50 7.62
C THR A 115 -27.79 6.05 6.19
N ASP A 116 -28.31 7.27 6.00
CA ASP A 116 -28.28 7.96 4.71
C ASP A 116 -26.87 8.55 4.48
N TRP A 117 -26.09 7.91 3.60
CA TRP A 117 -24.68 8.28 3.35
C TRP A 117 -24.55 9.47 2.38
N THR A 118 -25.64 10.19 2.12
CA THR A 118 -25.71 11.16 1.03
C THR A 118 -24.95 12.45 1.30
N PHE A 119 -24.11 12.83 0.33
CA PHE A 119 -23.65 14.20 0.10
C PHE A 119 -24.31 14.73 -1.19
N HIS A 120 -25.13 15.79 -1.09
CA HIS A 120 -25.66 16.50 -2.26
C HIS A 120 -24.57 17.38 -2.88
N VAL A 121 -24.16 17.08 -4.12
CA VAL A 121 -23.37 18.01 -4.94
C VAL A 121 -24.29 19.14 -5.41
N PRO A 122 -24.05 20.43 -5.07
CA PRO A 122 -24.93 21.50 -5.52
C PRO A 122 -24.67 21.78 -7.01
N SER A 123 -25.58 21.31 -7.86
CA SER A 123 -25.65 21.75 -9.26
C SER A 123 -26.35 23.11 -9.34
N SER A 124 -25.81 23.99 -10.16
CA SER A 124 -26.17 25.41 -10.29
C SER A 124 -27.57 25.67 -10.87
N LYS A 125 -28.26 26.66 -10.26
CA LYS A 125 -29.40 27.50 -10.72
C LYS A 125 -30.80 26.86 -10.80
N SER A 126 -31.73 27.29 -9.93
CA SER A 126 -32.66 28.43 -10.17
C SER A 126 -33.73 28.54 -9.07
N THR A 127 -34.07 29.79 -8.76
CA THR A 127 -35.17 30.37 -7.97
C THR A 127 -36.42 29.52 -7.68
N SER A 128 -36.83 29.44 -6.40
CA SER A 128 -38.06 30.08 -5.84
C SER A 128 -38.39 29.56 -4.42
N SER A 129 -38.66 30.49 -3.49
CA SER A 129 -39.48 30.27 -2.27
C SER A 129 -40.97 30.23 -2.68
N PRO A 130 -41.99 29.82 -1.86
CA PRO A 130 -42.09 30.04 -0.40
C PRO A 130 -42.90 29.05 0.49
N SER A 131 -42.82 29.31 1.81
CA SER A 131 -43.89 29.30 2.87
C SER A 131 -44.37 28.02 3.60
N GLY A 132 -44.51 28.17 4.94
CA GLY A 132 -45.51 27.50 5.81
C GLY A 132 -44.92 26.69 6.97
N SER A 133 -44.55 27.26 8.13
CA SER A 133 -45.37 27.53 9.34
C SER A 133 -45.70 26.32 10.24
N GLY A 134 -45.27 26.35 11.52
CA GLY A 134 -45.76 25.46 12.59
C GLY A 134 -44.92 25.45 13.87
N GLU A 135 -45.26 26.31 14.83
CA GLU A 135 -44.99 26.28 16.28
C GLU A 135 -45.15 24.87 16.91
N SER A 136 -44.66 24.45 18.09
CA SER A 136 -44.18 25.07 19.35
C SER A 136 -43.75 23.91 20.29
N GLY A 137 -42.99 24.18 21.36
CA GLY A 137 -42.93 23.25 22.52
C GLY A 137 -41.64 23.26 23.35
N ILE A 138 -41.72 23.88 24.52
CA ILE A 138 -40.70 24.04 25.58
C ILE A 138 -40.35 22.72 26.28
N GLY A 139 -39.12 22.59 26.79
CA GLY A 139 -38.79 21.60 27.83
C GLY A 139 -37.32 21.48 28.20
N THR A 140 -36.81 22.42 29.00
CA THR A 140 -35.53 22.37 29.73
C THR A 140 -35.45 21.12 30.63
N ARG A 141 -34.29 20.47 30.70
CA ARG A 141 -33.82 19.71 31.87
C ARG A 141 -32.29 19.55 31.82
N GLU A 142 -31.64 20.30 32.71
CA GLU A 142 -30.29 20.06 33.20
C GLU A 142 -30.27 18.76 34.00
N TYR A 143 -29.20 17.99 33.84
CA TYR A 143 -28.72 17.06 34.84
C TYR A 143 -27.19 17.21 34.89
N ASP A 144 -26.74 17.85 35.97
CA ASP A 144 -25.41 17.69 36.56
C ASP A 144 -25.23 16.25 37.01
N GLU A 145 -24.00 15.75 36.88
CA GLU A 145 -23.33 14.69 37.65
C GLU A 145 -22.01 14.41 36.91
N GLU A 146 -20.83 14.28 37.48
CA GLU A 146 -20.21 14.65 38.75
C GLU A 146 -18.69 14.51 38.46
N GLU A 147 -17.84 15.41 38.99
CA GLU A 147 -16.38 15.24 38.96
C GLU A 147 -15.98 14.16 39.98
N GLU A 148 -15.31 13.10 39.54
CA GLU A 148 -14.42 12.28 40.39
C GLU A 148 -13.23 11.85 39.52
N GLU A 149 -12.07 12.47 39.71
CA GLU A 149 -10.96 12.14 40.63
C GLU A 149 -9.79 11.57 39.80
N ASP A 150 -8.72 12.37 39.75
CA ASP A 150 -7.40 12.02 39.23
C ASP A 150 -6.85 10.82 40.00
N ASP A 151 -6.95 9.62 39.42
CA ASP A 151 -6.05 8.52 39.76
C ASP A 151 -4.83 8.59 38.84
N GLU A 152 -3.79 9.27 39.33
CA GLU A 152 -2.40 9.08 38.90
C GLU A 152 -2.00 7.63 39.21
N GLU A 153 -2.38 6.69 38.34
CA GLU A 153 -1.71 5.39 38.29
C GLU A 153 -0.31 5.61 37.72
N ASP A 154 0.67 5.59 38.62
CA ASP A 154 2.10 5.36 38.39
C ASP A 154 2.31 4.12 37.50
N ASP A 155 2.07 4.25 36.19
CA ASP A 155 2.47 3.23 35.22
C ASP A 155 3.98 3.34 35.04
N MET A 156 4.67 2.42 35.73
CA MET A 156 6.10 2.23 35.67
C MET A 156 6.59 2.36 34.23
N HIS A 157 7.28 3.47 33.96
CA HIS A 157 8.13 3.64 32.78
C HIS A 157 9.12 2.48 32.72
N ILE A 158 8.75 1.40 32.02
CA ILE A 158 9.73 0.51 31.44
C ILE A 158 10.27 1.26 30.23
N GLU A 159 11.24 2.14 30.50
CA GLU A 159 12.19 2.52 29.48
C GLU A 159 12.83 1.22 29.00
N MET A 160 12.36 0.70 27.86
CA MET A 160 13.20 -0.12 27.02
C MET A 160 14.35 0.78 26.56
N GLU A 161 15.35 0.94 27.43
CA GLU A 161 16.68 1.35 27.03
C GLU A 161 17.10 0.33 25.96
N ASN A 162 16.98 0.74 24.70
CA ASN A 162 17.76 0.12 23.65
C ASN A 162 19.21 0.17 24.13
N PRO A 163 19.94 -0.96 24.13
CA PRO A 163 21.33 -0.96 24.56
C PRO A 163 22.05 0.14 23.77
N PRO A 164 22.84 1.01 24.44
CA PRO A 164 23.38 2.19 23.81
C PRO A 164 24.18 1.78 22.58
N THR A 165 23.65 2.11 21.39
CA THR A 165 24.40 1.98 20.15
C THR A 165 25.63 2.86 20.32
N LYS A 166 26.82 2.25 20.36
CA LYS A 166 28.08 2.97 20.58
C LYS A 166 28.14 4.19 19.64
N PRO A 167 28.57 5.37 20.11
CA PRO A 167 28.60 6.61 19.32
C PRO A 167 29.49 6.52 18.06
N GLU A 168 30.36 5.52 17.99
CA GLU A 168 31.16 5.20 16.79
C GLU A 168 30.34 4.64 15.62
N THR A 169 29.08 4.23 15.82
CA THR A 169 28.29 3.55 14.79
C THR A 169 27.47 4.48 13.89
N GLU A 170 27.34 5.76 14.21
CA GLU A 170 26.52 6.72 13.44
C GLU A 170 27.33 7.73 12.63
N SER A 171 28.68 7.73 12.72
CA SER A 171 29.55 8.67 12.00
C SER A 171 29.47 8.56 10.48
N ASP A 172 29.09 7.38 9.97
CA ASP A 172 29.17 7.05 8.54
C ASP A 172 27.85 7.29 7.78
N ILE A 173 26.84 7.84 8.46
CA ILE A 173 25.53 8.15 7.86
C ILE A 173 25.43 9.66 7.65
N ALA A 174 24.99 10.09 6.46
CA ALA A 174 24.76 11.51 6.18
C ALA A 174 23.69 12.09 7.10
N ALA A 175 23.86 13.36 7.51
CA ALA A 175 22.97 14.03 8.47
C ALA A 175 21.49 14.02 8.05
N GLU A 176 21.20 14.15 6.76
CA GLU A 176 19.82 14.07 6.23
C GLU A 176 19.17 12.71 6.50
N ASN A 177 19.93 11.62 6.39
CA ASN A 177 19.46 10.26 6.61
C ASN A 177 19.33 9.94 8.11
N LEU A 178 20.19 10.54 8.95
CA LEU A 178 20.03 10.49 10.42
C LEU A 178 18.71 11.13 10.85
N LEU A 179 18.37 12.30 10.30
CA LEU A 179 17.10 12.97 10.58
C LEU A 179 15.88 12.13 10.18
N VAL A 180 15.96 11.39 9.07
CA VAL A 180 14.92 10.44 8.68
C VAL A 180 14.79 9.33 9.72
N LEU A 181 15.90 8.73 10.15
CA LEU A 181 15.89 7.67 11.17
C LEU A 181 15.34 8.15 12.52
N GLU A 182 15.71 9.36 12.96
CA GLU A 182 15.19 9.96 14.19
C GLU A 182 13.69 10.19 14.11
N ARG A 183 13.21 10.79 13.00
CA ARG A 183 11.78 11.03 12.79
C ARG A 183 10.98 9.72 12.83
N LEU A 184 11.48 8.67 12.19
CA LEU A 184 10.82 7.36 12.19
C LEU A 184 10.76 6.73 13.57
N LYS A 185 11.83 6.84 14.38
CA LYS A 185 11.83 6.39 15.79
C LYS A 185 10.77 7.15 16.61
N ASP A 186 10.69 8.47 16.44
CA ASP A 186 9.71 9.29 17.15
C ASP A 186 8.27 8.96 16.76
N THR A 187 8.02 8.77 15.46
CA THR A 187 6.71 8.34 14.95
C THR A 187 6.35 6.95 15.49
N GLN A 188 7.28 5.99 15.46
CA GLN A 188 7.07 4.66 16.02
C GLN A 188 6.72 4.70 17.52
N ARG A 189 7.43 5.51 18.31
CA ARG A 189 7.15 5.68 19.75
C ARG A 189 5.75 6.28 19.98
N LYS A 190 5.37 7.28 19.20
CA LYS A 190 4.04 7.91 19.28
C LYS A 190 2.93 6.95 18.89
N ASP A 191 3.13 6.16 17.84
CA ASP A 191 2.13 5.19 17.38
C ASP A 191 1.96 4.04 18.37
N TYR A 192 3.05 3.61 19.02
CA TYR A 192 3.00 2.63 20.10
C TYR A 192 2.19 3.12 21.29
N LEU A 193 2.44 4.36 21.75
CA LEU A 193 1.68 4.99 22.84
C LEU A 193 0.19 5.16 22.51
N LYS A 194 -0.16 5.34 21.23
CA LYS A 194 -1.55 5.51 20.77
C LYS A 194 -2.25 4.21 20.40
N GLY A 195 -1.56 3.06 20.46
CA GLY A 195 -2.09 1.78 19.99
C GLY A 195 -2.29 1.70 18.48
N LEU A 196 -1.72 2.61 17.69
CA LEU A 196 -1.83 2.69 16.22
C LEU A 196 -0.70 1.91 15.51
N VAL A 197 -0.17 0.87 16.15
CA VAL A 197 1.04 0.18 15.69
C VAL A 197 0.81 -0.45 14.31
N SER A 198 1.56 0.03 13.32
CA SER A 198 1.66 -0.59 12.00
C SER A 198 2.63 -1.77 12.05
N GLY A 199 2.12 -2.97 11.77
CA GLY A 199 2.89 -4.21 11.70
C GLY A 199 3.35 -4.78 13.06
N SER A 200 4.41 -5.60 13.05
CA SER A 200 4.93 -6.25 14.26
C SER A 200 6.22 -5.55 14.75
N VAL A 201 6.46 -5.55 16.07
CA VAL A 201 7.67 -4.95 16.66
C VAL A 201 8.95 -5.53 16.02
N GLN A 202 8.97 -6.85 15.81
CA GLN A 202 10.10 -7.55 15.19
C GLN A 202 10.34 -7.10 13.74
N ALA A 203 9.27 -6.96 12.95
CA ALA A 203 9.38 -6.49 11.58
C ALA A 203 9.84 -5.03 11.52
N THR A 204 9.26 -4.16 12.35
CA THR A 204 9.63 -2.74 12.42
C THR A 204 11.08 -2.56 12.84
N ASP A 205 11.55 -3.25 13.88
CA ASP A 205 12.94 -3.19 14.32
C ASP A 205 13.91 -3.69 13.25
N ARG A 206 13.54 -4.78 12.56
CA ARG A 206 14.34 -5.31 11.46
C ARG A 206 14.39 -4.31 10.29
N LEU A 207 13.28 -3.69 9.90
CA LEU A 207 13.24 -2.71 8.80
C LEU A 207 14.02 -1.44 9.15
N MET A 208 13.94 -0.96 10.39
CA MET A 208 14.76 0.16 10.88
C MET A 208 16.26 -0.17 10.79
N LYS A 209 16.64 -1.41 11.10
CA LYS A 209 18.02 -1.87 10.93
C LYS A 209 18.43 -1.91 9.45
N GLU A 210 17.60 -2.48 8.57
CA GLU A 210 17.88 -2.55 7.12
C GLU A 210 18.05 -1.16 6.51
N LEU A 211 17.18 -0.20 6.86
CA LEU A 211 17.28 1.17 6.36
C LEU A 211 18.56 1.85 6.85
N ARG A 212 18.92 1.65 8.13
CA ARG A 212 20.18 2.16 8.69
C ARG A 212 21.40 1.56 7.99
N ASP A 213 21.39 0.26 7.74
CA ASP A 213 22.49 -0.44 7.06
C ASP A 213 22.62 0.05 5.60
N ILE A 214 21.51 0.27 4.90
CA ILE A 214 21.51 0.91 3.57
C ILE A 214 22.16 2.29 3.63
N TYR A 215 21.81 3.13 4.59
CA TYR A 215 22.41 4.47 4.70
C TYR A 215 23.91 4.46 5.00
N ARG A 216 24.43 3.38 5.58
CA ARG A 216 25.87 3.16 5.78
C ARG A 216 26.56 2.55 4.56
N SER A 217 25.82 1.91 3.66
CA SER A 217 26.38 1.19 2.52
C SER A 217 27.08 2.11 1.53
N GLU A 218 28.20 1.64 0.98
CA GLU A 218 28.93 2.39 -0.05
C GLU A 218 28.10 2.51 -1.34
N SER A 219 27.34 1.49 -1.70
CA SER A 219 26.45 1.53 -2.89
C SER A 219 25.41 2.63 -2.81
N PHE A 220 24.84 2.88 -1.63
CA PHE A 220 23.94 4.02 -1.41
C PHE A 220 24.70 5.35 -1.44
N LYS A 221 25.85 5.46 -0.74
CA LYS A 221 26.64 6.70 -0.67
C LYS A 221 27.13 7.19 -2.03
N ILE A 222 27.56 6.28 -2.91
CA ILE A 222 27.99 6.63 -4.27
C ILE A 222 26.80 6.83 -5.24
N GLY A 223 25.58 6.61 -4.77
CA GLY A 223 24.36 6.87 -5.53
C GLY A 223 23.98 5.81 -6.55
N VAL A 224 24.38 4.54 -6.37
CA VAL A 224 23.92 3.42 -7.23
C VAL A 224 22.40 3.34 -7.23
N TYR A 225 21.81 3.50 -6.05
CA TYR A 225 20.38 3.58 -5.84
C TYR A 225 20.04 4.59 -4.74
N THR A 226 18.79 5.05 -4.71
CA THR A 226 18.24 5.85 -3.61
C THR A 226 16.97 5.21 -3.06
N VAL A 227 16.67 5.45 -1.79
CA VAL A 227 15.51 4.88 -1.08
C VAL A 227 14.66 6.03 -0.52
N GLU A 228 13.36 5.97 -0.76
CA GLU A 228 12.35 6.87 -0.19
C GLU A 228 11.19 6.06 0.38
N LEU A 229 10.69 6.44 1.55
CA LEU A 229 9.54 5.79 2.18
C LEU A 229 8.25 6.42 1.68
N ASN A 230 7.22 5.61 1.38
CA ASN A 230 5.92 6.15 0.98
C ASN A 230 5.21 6.77 2.20
N ASN A 231 5.05 8.09 2.25
CA ASN A 231 4.40 8.78 3.38
C ASN A 231 4.97 8.38 4.75
N GLU A 232 6.29 8.23 4.87
CA GLU A 232 6.97 7.77 6.09
C GLU A 232 6.57 6.34 6.55
N ASN A 233 5.89 5.56 5.69
CA ASN A 233 5.56 4.17 5.94
C ASN A 233 6.81 3.29 5.82
N LEU A 234 7.26 2.73 6.94
CA LEU A 234 8.40 1.82 6.97
C LEU A 234 8.12 0.49 6.25
N TYR A 235 6.87 0.16 5.93
CA TYR A 235 6.51 -1.07 5.23
C TYR A 235 6.38 -0.90 3.71
N GLU A 236 6.56 0.31 3.18
CA GLU A 236 6.50 0.55 1.73
C GLU A 236 7.59 1.51 1.25
N TRP A 237 8.54 0.98 0.46
CA TRP A 237 9.71 1.73 0.00
C TRP A 237 9.70 1.91 -1.52
N TYR A 238 10.12 3.07 -1.97
CA TYR A 238 10.44 3.40 -3.35
C TYR A 238 11.95 3.42 -3.53
N VAL A 239 12.45 2.49 -4.35
CA VAL A 239 13.89 2.37 -4.64
C VAL A 239 14.15 2.80 -6.07
N ARG A 240 14.96 3.84 -6.28
CA ARG A 240 15.38 4.29 -7.62
C ARG A 240 16.78 3.76 -7.90
N LEU A 241 16.90 2.83 -8.82
CA LEU A 241 18.18 2.34 -9.32
C LEU A 241 18.68 3.24 -10.45
N LYS A 242 19.80 3.93 -10.21
CA LYS A 242 20.38 4.94 -11.10
C LYS A 242 21.57 4.41 -11.89
N VAL A 243 22.33 3.48 -11.31
CA VAL A 243 23.52 2.91 -11.93
C VAL A 243 23.29 1.42 -12.20
N VAL A 244 23.52 1.02 -13.44
CA VAL A 244 23.57 -0.38 -13.90
C VAL A 244 24.90 -0.60 -14.63
N ASP A 245 25.20 -1.84 -14.99
CA ASP A 245 26.42 -2.19 -15.73
C ASP A 245 26.58 -1.31 -16.99
N PRO A 246 27.66 -0.49 -17.10
CA PRO A 246 27.89 0.38 -18.25
C PRO A 246 27.98 -0.33 -19.60
N ASP A 247 28.38 -1.59 -19.61
CA ASP A 247 28.50 -2.40 -20.83
C ASP A 247 27.16 -2.99 -21.28
N SER A 248 26.12 -2.87 -20.44
CA SER A 248 24.79 -3.41 -20.73
C SER A 248 24.00 -2.54 -21.72
N GLN A 249 23.11 -3.19 -22.48
CA GLN A 249 22.10 -2.49 -23.29
C GLN A 249 21.12 -1.68 -22.43
N LEU A 250 20.87 -2.11 -21.19
CA LEU A 250 20.01 -1.41 -20.24
C LEU A 250 20.58 -0.03 -19.87
N TYR A 251 21.90 0.10 -19.73
CA TYR A 251 22.57 1.37 -19.46
C TYR A 251 22.34 2.38 -20.59
N GLN A 252 22.47 1.93 -21.85
CA GLN A 252 22.20 2.76 -23.03
C GLN A 252 20.74 3.21 -23.06
N ASP A 253 19.83 2.29 -22.77
CA ASP A 253 18.40 2.59 -22.70
C ASP A 253 18.08 3.63 -21.59
N LEU A 254 18.71 3.55 -20.41
CA LEU A 254 18.52 4.55 -19.34
C LEU A 254 19.00 5.95 -19.74
N THR A 255 20.08 6.03 -20.53
CA THR A 255 20.55 7.30 -21.10
C THR A 255 19.51 7.89 -22.05
N VAL A 256 18.92 7.06 -22.92
CA VAL A 256 17.84 7.48 -23.82
C VAL A 256 16.56 7.86 -23.04
N LEU A 257 16.26 7.17 -21.94
CA LEU A 257 15.13 7.51 -21.07
C LEU A 257 15.31 8.91 -20.46
N LYS A 258 16.55 9.23 -20.04
CA LYS A 258 16.89 10.56 -19.51
C LYS A 258 16.64 11.65 -20.55
N GLU A 259 17.08 11.42 -21.79
CA GLU A 259 16.90 12.37 -22.89
C GLU A 259 15.43 12.56 -23.28
N LYS A 260 14.62 11.50 -23.25
CA LYS A 260 13.22 11.54 -23.71
C LYS A 260 12.21 11.95 -22.66
N GLU A 261 12.36 11.45 -21.43
CA GLU A 261 11.36 11.58 -20.36
C GLU A 261 11.90 12.33 -19.13
N GLY A 262 13.18 12.73 -19.13
CA GLY A 262 13.81 13.41 -17.99
C GLY A 262 14.06 12.49 -16.80
N LYS A 263 13.95 11.16 -16.98
CA LYS A 263 14.12 10.15 -15.94
C LYS A 263 15.28 9.23 -16.29
N ASP A 264 16.18 9.01 -15.35
CA ASP A 264 17.41 8.24 -15.54
C ASP A 264 17.53 7.05 -14.57
N HIS A 265 16.40 6.50 -14.13
CA HIS A 265 16.36 5.43 -13.14
C HIS A 265 15.25 4.42 -13.40
N ILE A 266 15.43 3.22 -12.85
CA ILE A 266 14.38 2.23 -12.69
C ILE A 266 13.80 2.39 -11.28
N LEU A 267 12.52 2.69 -11.20
CA LEU A 267 11.76 2.83 -9.95
C LEU A 267 11.15 1.47 -9.58
N PHE A 268 11.57 0.94 -8.44
CA PHE A 268 10.96 -0.20 -7.78
C PHE A 268 10.11 0.24 -6.61
N ASN A 269 9.16 -0.61 -6.24
CA ASN A 269 8.35 -0.47 -5.05
C ASN A 269 8.38 -1.78 -4.28
N PHE A 270 8.82 -1.69 -3.03
CA PHE A 270 9.02 -2.78 -2.10
C PHE A 270 7.92 -2.72 -1.05
N PHE A 271 7.21 -3.83 -0.86
CA PHE A 271 6.22 -3.99 0.20
C PHE A 271 6.71 -5.02 1.19
N PHE A 272 6.74 -4.64 2.44
CA PHE A 272 7.05 -5.50 3.56
C PHE A 272 5.77 -5.83 4.31
N LYS A 273 5.63 -7.06 4.77
CA LYS A 273 4.54 -7.47 5.65
C LYS A 273 4.98 -7.41 7.11
N ASP A 274 4.00 -7.48 8.01
CA ASP A 274 4.20 -7.66 9.45
C ASP A 274 4.96 -8.96 9.81
N THR A 275 4.99 -9.93 8.90
CA THR A 275 5.76 -11.18 8.99
C THR A 275 7.21 -11.06 8.51
N TYR A 276 7.66 -9.90 8.02
CA TYR A 276 9.06 -9.70 7.66
C TYR A 276 9.95 -9.82 8.92
N PRO A 277 11.13 -10.47 8.89
CA PRO A 277 11.86 -11.01 7.74
C PRO A 277 11.59 -12.48 7.42
N PHE A 278 10.54 -13.10 7.97
CA PHE A 278 10.23 -14.51 7.73
C PHE A 278 9.62 -14.74 6.33
N GLU A 279 8.84 -13.79 5.83
CA GLU A 279 8.41 -13.75 4.43
C GLU A 279 9.23 -12.71 3.63
N PRO A 280 9.49 -12.94 2.32
CA PRO A 280 10.18 -11.98 1.47
C PRO A 280 9.35 -10.71 1.25
N PRO A 281 10.00 -9.57 0.95
CA PRO A 281 9.28 -8.41 0.44
C PRO A 281 8.68 -8.72 -0.94
N PHE A 282 7.49 -8.17 -1.19
CA PHE A 282 6.95 -8.14 -2.55
C PHE A 282 7.56 -6.95 -3.30
N VAL A 283 8.28 -7.22 -4.39
CA VAL A 283 8.97 -6.21 -5.19
C VAL A 283 8.40 -6.14 -6.59
N ARG A 284 8.13 -4.92 -7.06
CA ARG A 284 7.68 -4.66 -8.43
C ARG A 284 8.41 -3.49 -9.06
N VAL A 285 8.51 -3.51 -10.39
CA VAL A 285 8.87 -2.36 -11.22
C VAL A 285 7.65 -1.45 -11.35
N VAL A 286 7.85 -0.17 -11.07
CA VAL A 286 6.84 0.89 -11.26
C VAL A 286 7.06 1.57 -12.61
N HIS A 287 8.30 1.89 -12.93
CA HIS A 287 8.70 2.60 -14.14
C HIS A 287 10.22 2.39 -14.39
N PRO A 288 10.71 2.36 -15.63
CA PRO A 288 9.98 2.35 -16.89
C PRO A 288 9.40 0.97 -17.20
N MET A 289 8.71 0.85 -18.34
CA MET A 289 8.29 -0.45 -18.86
C MET A 289 9.52 -1.20 -19.38
N ILE A 290 9.72 -2.43 -18.91
CA ILE A 290 10.87 -3.28 -19.23
C ILE A 290 10.39 -4.57 -19.91
N SER A 291 11.13 -5.03 -20.91
CA SER A 291 11.11 -6.44 -21.36
C SER A 291 12.40 -7.15 -21.02
N GLY A 292 12.33 -8.47 -20.90
CA GLY A 292 13.47 -9.25 -20.44
C GLY A 292 13.72 -9.01 -18.95
N GLY A 293 14.93 -9.33 -18.48
CA GLY A 293 15.32 -9.10 -17.09
C GLY A 293 14.49 -9.85 -16.06
N TYR A 294 13.76 -10.89 -16.49
CA TYR A 294 12.79 -11.60 -15.65
C TYR A 294 11.64 -10.70 -15.13
N VAL A 295 11.37 -9.57 -15.79
CA VAL A 295 10.23 -8.70 -15.47
C VAL A 295 8.97 -9.23 -16.16
N LEU A 296 7.95 -9.54 -15.37
CA LEU A 296 6.67 -10.06 -15.83
C LEU A 296 5.70 -8.94 -16.21
N VAL A 297 4.60 -9.34 -16.85
CA VAL A 297 3.46 -8.45 -17.10
C VAL A 297 2.97 -7.83 -15.80
N GLY A 298 2.71 -6.52 -15.80
CA GLY A 298 2.29 -5.79 -14.61
C GLY A 298 3.44 -5.29 -13.72
N GLY A 299 4.67 -5.74 -13.95
CA GLY A 299 5.88 -5.23 -13.26
C GLY A 299 6.39 -6.14 -12.15
N ALA A 300 5.83 -7.34 -11.96
CA ALA A 300 6.39 -8.31 -11.01
C ALA A 300 7.75 -8.83 -11.48
N ILE A 301 8.60 -9.21 -10.52
CA ILE A 301 9.94 -9.72 -10.79
C ILE A 301 9.97 -11.23 -10.53
N CYS A 302 10.41 -11.99 -11.53
CA CYS A 302 10.55 -13.44 -11.45
C CYS A 302 11.93 -13.81 -10.91
N MET A 303 12.04 -13.91 -9.58
CA MET A 303 13.28 -14.28 -8.90
C MET A 303 13.00 -15.23 -7.75
N GLU A 304 13.75 -16.33 -7.67
CA GLU A 304 13.60 -17.38 -6.66
C GLU A 304 13.69 -16.81 -5.24
N LEU A 305 14.64 -15.90 -4.99
CA LEU A 305 14.84 -15.30 -3.68
C LEU A 305 13.64 -14.45 -3.21
N LEU A 306 12.77 -14.00 -4.11
CA LEU A 306 11.56 -13.26 -3.77
C LEU A 306 10.36 -14.19 -3.54
N THR A 307 10.57 -15.51 -3.56
CA THR A 307 9.55 -16.52 -3.27
C THR A 307 9.82 -17.22 -1.95
N LYS A 308 8.79 -17.83 -1.36
CA LYS A 308 8.91 -18.51 -0.05
C LYS A 308 9.97 -19.62 -0.06
N GLN A 309 10.20 -20.22 -1.22
CA GLN A 309 11.13 -21.34 -1.41
C GLN A 309 12.59 -20.87 -1.44
N GLY A 310 12.87 -19.73 -2.07
CA GLY A 310 14.23 -19.18 -2.20
C GLY A 310 14.61 -18.11 -1.19
N TRP A 311 13.63 -17.60 -0.43
CA TRP A 311 13.84 -16.55 0.55
C TRP A 311 14.60 -17.06 1.77
N SER A 312 15.50 -16.21 2.26
CA SER A 312 16.15 -16.38 3.56
C SER A 312 16.10 -15.05 4.31
N SER A 313 15.70 -15.10 5.58
CA SER A 313 15.70 -13.94 6.46
C SER A 313 17.11 -13.35 6.70
N ALA A 314 18.16 -14.06 6.29
CA ALA A 314 19.54 -13.59 6.30
C ALA A 314 19.86 -12.59 5.17
N TYR A 315 19.04 -12.51 4.11
CA TYR A 315 19.25 -11.53 3.05
C TYR A 315 18.96 -10.12 3.57
N THR A 316 19.88 -9.19 3.26
CA THR A 316 19.68 -7.75 3.51
C THR A 316 18.91 -7.12 2.36
N VAL A 317 18.21 -6.03 2.61
CA VAL A 317 17.48 -5.29 1.57
C VAL A 317 18.42 -4.72 0.53
N GLU A 318 19.61 -4.25 0.93
CA GLU A 318 20.69 -3.88 0.00
C GLU A 318 21.04 -5.03 -0.95
N ALA A 319 21.28 -6.25 -0.43
CA ALA A 319 21.62 -7.39 -1.26
C ALA A 319 20.50 -7.72 -2.26
N ILE A 320 19.23 -7.61 -1.86
CA ILE A 320 18.08 -7.78 -2.76
C ILE A 320 18.09 -6.73 -3.87
N ILE A 321 18.28 -5.45 -3.55
CA ILE A 321 18.34 -4.36 -4.53
C ILE A 321 19.45 -4.63 -5.55
N MET A 322 20.64 -4.97 -5.07
CA MET A 322 21.81 -5.24 -5.93
C MET A 322 21.63 -6.50 -6.78
N GLN A 323 21.01 -7.54 -6.23
CA GLN A 323 20.76 -8.78 -6.97
C GLN A 323 19.66 -8.60 -8.03
N ILE A 324 18.63 -7.80 -7.76
CA ILE A 324 17.64 -7.41 -8.77
C ILE A 324 18.33 -6.63 -9.90
N ALA A 325 19.18 -5.65 -9.58
CA ALA A 325 19.91 -4.88 -10.58
C ALA A 325 20.77 -5.79 -11.48
N ALA A 326 21.53 -6.72 -10.89
CA ALA A 326 22.33 -7.69 -11.63
C ALA A 326 21.46 -8.63 -12.49
N THR A 327 20.30 -9.07 -11.97
CA THR A 327 19.39 -9.97 -12.68
C THR A 327 18.73 -9.30 -13.87
N LEU A 328 18.43 -7.99 -13.78
CA LEU A 328 17.95 -7.22 -14.93
C LEU A 328 18.96 -7.20 -16.06
N VAL A 329 20.22 -6.88 -15.75
CA VAL A 329 21.31 -6.87 -16.75
C VAL A 329 21.51 -8.26 -17.34
N LYS A 330 21.70 -9.28 -16.50
CA LYS A 330 21.91 -10.66 -16.94
C LYS A 330 20.74 -11.21 -17.75
N GLY A 331 19.52 -10.84 -17.39
CA GLY A 331 18.30 -11.24 -18.13
C GLY A 331 18.07 -10.43 -19.41
N GLY A 332 19.01 -9.58 -19.83
CA GLY A 332 18.89 -8.78 -21.05
C GLY A 332 17.74 -7.77 -21.01
N ALA A 333 17.50 -7.15 -19.86
CA ALA A 333 16.44 -6.15 -19.69
C ALA A 333 16.59 -5.00 -20.69
N ARG A 334 15.48 -4.62 -21.34
CA ARG A 334 15.39 -3.52 -22.30
C ARG A 334 14.22 -2.60 -21.97
N ILE A 335 14.39 -1.30 -22.12
CA ILE A 335 13.31 -0.32 -21.88
C ILE A 335 12.40 -0.24 -23.11
N HIS A 336 11.11 -0.42 -22.89
CA HIS A 336 10.07 -0.24 -23.91
C HIS A 336 9.59 1.20 -24.00
N PHE A 337 10.26 1.98 -24.86
CA PHE A 337 9.87 3.35 -25.16
C PHE A 337 8.50 3.40 -25.86
N GLY A 338 7.58 4.24 -25.37
CA GLY A 338 6.28 4.48 -25.99
C GLY A 338 5.12 3.60 -25.51
N ALA A 339 5.33 2.77 -24.48
CA ALA A 339 4.26 2.02 -23.82
C ALA A 339 3.27 2.90 -23.03
N ASN A 340 3.69 4.11 -22.62
CA ASN A 340 2.87 5.08 -21.87
C ASN A 340 2.04 6.05 -22.74
N LYS A 341 1.81 5.74 -24.03
CA LYS A 341 0.90 6.55 -24.85
C LYS A 341 -0.55 6.30 -24.42
N VAL A 342 -1.27 7.38 -24.13
CA VAL A 342 -2.71 7.39 -23.78
C VAL A 342 -3.49 6.45 -24.71
N GLY A 343 -4.19 5.47 -24.14
CA GLY A 343 -5.08 4.55 -24.87
C GLY A 343 -4.56 3.13 -25.13
N LYS A 344 -3.41 2.69 -24.56
CA LYS A 344 -3.00 1.27 -24.59
C LYS A 344 -2.98 0.63 -23.19
N PRO A 345 -3.57 -0.56 -22.98
CA PRO A 345 -3.73 -1.23 -21.68
C PRO A 345 -2.45 -1.90 -21.15
N GLY A 346 -1.27 -1.30 -21.37
CA GLY A 346 0.04 -1.89 -21.10
C GLY A 346 0.71 -1.44 -19.80
N GLN A 347 0.03 -0.72 -18.91
CA GLN A 347 0.68 -0.07 -17.77
C GLN A 347 0.97 -1.06 -16.63
N TYR A 348 2.14 -0.94 -16.01
CA TYR A 348 2.43 -1.60 -14.74
C TYR A 348 1.46 -1.10 -13.66
N SER A 349 0.95 -2.03 -12.85
CA SER A 349 0.08 -1.73 -11.72
C SER A 349 0.32 -2.75 -10.62
N LEU A 350 0.05 -2.36 -9.38
CA LEU A 350 0.17 -3.26 -8.23
C LEU A 350 -0.65 -4.54 -8.42
N SER A 351 -1.91 -4.40 -8.86
CA SER A 351 -2.82 -5.53 -9.07
C SER A 351 -2.31 -6.53 -10.12
N ARG A 352 -1.79 -6.04 -11.25
CA ARG A 352 -1.26 -6.89 -12.31
C ARG A 352 0.06 -7.55 -11.90
N ALA A 353 0.92 -6.83 -11.18
CA ALA A 353 2.13 -7.40 -10.61
C ALA A 353 1.79 -8.54 -9.63
N GLN A 354 0.88 -8.31 -8.69
CA GLN A 354 0.44 -9.33 -7.72
C GLN A 354 -0.16 -10.55 -8.42
N GLN A 355 -1.00 -10.36 -9.43
CA GLN A 355 -1.57 -11.46 -10.21
C GLN A 355 -0.47 -12.27 -10.92
N SER A 356 0.46 -11.61 -11.60
CA SER A 356 1.59 -12.28 -12.27
C SER A 356 2.48 -13.03 -11.28
N PHE A 357 2.72 -12.46 -10.10
CA PHE A 357 3.50 -13.10 -9.04
C PHE A 357 2.80 -14.34 -8.48
N ARG A 358 1.48 -14.30 -8.25
CA ARG A 358 0.71 -15.49 -7.82
C ARG A 358 0.82 -16.62 -8.84
N SER A 359 0.61 -16.32 -10.12
CA SER A 359 0.77 -17.29 -11.21
C SER A 359 2.18 -17.87 -11.28
N LEU A 360 3.20 -17.03 -11.05
CA LEU A 360 4.60 -17.43 -11.00
C LEU A 360 4.86 -18.42 -9.85
N VAL A 361 4.40 -18.12 -8.65
CA VAL A 361 4.63 -18.98 -7.47
C VAL A 361 3.99 -20.35 -7.70
N GLN A 362 2.74 -20.40 -8.18
CA GLN A 362 2.06 -21.65 -8.52
C GLN A 362 2.79 -22.45 -9.60
N TYR A 363 3.35 -21.77 -10.61
CA TYR A 363 4.11 -22.42 -11.68
C TYR A 363 5.41 -23.06 -11.16
N HIS A 364 6.18 -22.34 -10.35
CA HIS A 364 7.47 -22.84 -9.84
C HIS A 364 7.31 -23.81 -8.66
N GLU A 365 6.23 -23.74 -7.89
CA GLU A 365 5.90 -24.79 -6.91
C GLU A 365 5.68 -26.15 -7.59
N LYS A 366 5.09 -26.14 -8.80
CA LYS A 366 4.84 -27.37 -9.57
C LYS A 366 6.06 -27.85 -10.35
N ASN A 367 6.80 -26.93 -10.97
CA ASN A 367 7.84 -27.26 -11.96
C ASN A 367 9.28 -27.11 -11.43
N GLY A 368 9.46 -26.55 -10.24
CA GLY A 368 10.77 -26.22 -9.68
C GLY A 368 11.40 -24.95 -10.28
N TRP A 369 12.52 -24.54 -9.68
CA TRP A 369 13.38 -23.48 -10.19
C TRP A 369 14.53 -24.08 -10.99
N SER A 370 14.69 -23.62 -12.23
CA SER A 370 15.82 -23.99 -13.07
C SER A 370 16.88 -22.90 -12.98
N THR A 371 18.11 -23.27 -12.65
CA THR A 371 19.25 -22.37 -12.75
C THR A 371 19.71 -22.31 -14.21
N PRO A 372 19.76 -21.13 -14.85
CA PRO A 372 20.32 -21.02 -16.19
C PRO A 372 21.79 -21.48 -16.20
N PRO A 373 22.26 -22.15 -17.27
CA PRO A 373 23.66 -22.54 -17.42
C PRO A 373 24.61 -21.33 -17.26
N LYS A 374 25.84 -21.58 -16.77
CA LYS A 374 26.84 -20.52 -16.53
C LYS A 374 27.30 -19.79 -17.79
N GLU A 375 26.98 -20.29 -18.98
CA GLU A 375 27.52 -19.82 -20.27
C GLU A 375 26.75 -18.63 -20.88
N ASP A 376 25.59 -18.26 -20.35
CA ASP A 376 24.82 -17.07 -20.78
C ASP A 376 25.22 -15.80 -20.00
N GLY A 377 26.53 -15.62 -19.77
CA GLY A 377 27.12 -14.52 -19.00
C GLY A 377 27.83 -13.50 -19.88
#